data_AF-A0A432G4F4-F1
#
_entry.id   AF-A0A432G4F4-F1
#
_cell.length_a   1.000
_cell.length_b   1.000
_cell.length_c   1.000
_cell.angle_alpha   90.00
_cell.angle_beta   90.00
_cell.angle_gamma   90.00
#
_symmetry.space_group_name_H-M   'P 1'
#
loop_
_entity.id
_entity.type
_entity.pdbx_description
1 polymer ?
#
loop_
_entity_poly.entity_id
_entity_poly.type
_entity_poly.pdbx_seq_one_letter_code
_entity_poly.pdbx_strand_id
1 'polypeptide(L)'
;MIPAERLELFSSLENWLLGNRHIIRLNTLDAEKTQFAFDEIVIVDNLSNSKIEALSRVENIVGKKIKFHKIDLLDKEKLNQIFIDEKVDAVIHFAGLKAVGESVEIPLHYYNNNVVGTLNLLDAMKNNNVS
;
A
#
# COMPACT_ATOMS: atom_id res chain seq x y z
N MET A 1 10.16 8.84 -22.51
CA MET A 1 9.38 7.71 -23.05
C MET A 1 9.63 6.52 -22.15
N ILE A 2 8.59 5.91 -21.58
CA ILE A 2 8.72 4.77 -20.65
C ILE A 2 9.00 3.50 -21.45
N PRO A 3 9.98 2.67 -21.07
CA PRO A 3 10.16 1.34 -21.66
C PRO A 3 8.91 0.47 -21.49
N ALA A 4 8.47 -0.23 -22.54
CA ALA A 4 7.23 -1.04 -22.53
C ALA A 4 7.16 -2.05 -21.36
N GLU A 5 8.30 -2.65 -21.03
CA GLU A 5 8.46 -3.60 -19.91
C GLU A 5 8.07 -2.99 -18.54
N ARG A 6 8.27 -1.67 -18.35
CA ARG A 6 7.89 -0.98 -17.11
C ARG A 6 6.39 -0.71 -17.03
N LEU A 7 5.71 -0.56 -18.17
CA LEU A 7 4.26 -0.36 -18.22
C LEU A 7 3.52 -1.66 -17.89
N GLU A 8 4.02 -2.79 -18.41
CA GLU A 8 3.50 -4.12 -18.09
C GLU A 8 3.70 -4.48 -16.62
N LEU A 9 4.87 -4.12 -16.05
CA LEU A 9 5.12 -4.31 -14.63
C LEU A 9 4.13 -3.51 -13.77
N PHE A 10 3.91 -2.24 -14.10
CA PHE A 10 2.95 -1.39 -13.41
C PHE A 10 1.54 -1.95 -13.52
N SER A 11 1.08 -2.32 -14.72
CA SER A 11 -0.25 -2.91 -14.92
C SER A 11 -0.42 -4.23 -14.16
N SER A 12 0.63 -5.05 -14.08
CA SER A 12 0.61 -6.31 -13.32
C SER A 12 0.54 -6.06 -11.81
N LEU A 13 1.28 -5.07 -11.31
CA LEU A 13 1.20 -4.60 -9.93
C LEU A 13 -0.16 -4.00 -9.60
N GLU A 14 -0.69 -3.14 -10.47
CA GLU A 14 -1.98 -2.49 -10.32
C GLU A 14 -3.12 -3.51 -10.33
N ASN A 15 -3.14 -4.47 -11.26
CA ASN A 15 -4.13 -5.53 -11.27
C ASN A 15 -4.06 -6.40 -10.01
N TRP A 16 -2.85 -6.67 -9.52
CA TRP A 16 -2.67 -7.37 -8.26
C TRP A 16 -3.14 -6.54 -7.05
N LEU A 17 -2.89 -5.23 -7.05
CA LEU A 17 -3.33 -4.27 -6.04
C LEU A 17 -4.84 -4.08 -6.02
N LEU A 18 -5.48 -4.02 -7.18
CA LEU A 18 -6.94 -3.96 -7.28
C LEU A 18 -7.59 -5.26 -6.76
N GLY A 19 -6.86 -6.38 -6.90
CA GLY A 19 -7.22 -7.67 -6.33
C GLY A 19 -7.08 -7.75 -4.80
N ASN A 20 -6.14 -7.02 -4.20
CA ASN A 20 -5.73 -7.19 -2.81
C ASN A 20 -5.59 -5.86 -2.04
N ARG A 21 -6.21 -5.76 -0.86
CA ARG A 21 -6.49 -4.50 -0.12
C ARG A 21 -5.25 -3.92 0.60
N HIS A 22 -4.20 -3.55 -0.14
CA HIS A 22 -2.90 -3.17 0.42
C HIS A 22 -2.67 -1.65 0.49
N ILE A 23 -1.81 -1.20 1.41
CA ILE A 23 -1.07 0.07 1.23
C ILE A 23 0.31 -0.25 0.68
N ILE A 24 0.69 0.45 -0.38
CA ILE A 24 2.00 0.32 -1.00
C ILE A 24 2.76 1.65 -0.93
N ARG A 25 3.97 1.59 -0.38
CA ARG A 25 5.02 2.60 -0.54
C ARG A 25 5.66 2.48 -1.92
N LEU A 26 6.01 3.63 -2.49
CA LEU A 26 6.88 3.74 -3.65
C LEU A 26 8.01 4.72 -3.34
N ASN A 27 9.25 4.25 -3.24
CA ASN A 27 10.40 5.16 -3.21
C ASN A 27 10.77 5.64 -4.61
N THR A 28 11.05 6.93 -4.71
CA THR A 28 11.64 7.57 -5.88
C THR A 28 12.97 8.19 -5.48
N LEU A 29 14.11 7.58 -5.86
CA LEU A 29 15.43 8.19 -5.61
C LEU A 29 15.89 9.13 -6.73
N ASP A 30 15.12 9.33 -7.80
CA ASP A 30 15.47 10.27 -8.87
C ASP A 30 14.24 10.85 -9.57
N ALA A 31 14.07 12.17 -9.46
CA ALA A 31 13.06 12.95 -10.19
C ALA A 31 13.30 12.92 -11.72
N GLU A 32 14.53 12.67 -12.16
CA GLU A 32 14.88 12.58 -13.60
C GLU A 32 14.65 11.18 -14.20
N LYS A 33 14.46 10.14 -13.37
CA LYS A 33 14.17 8.76 -13.80
C LYS A 33 12.70 8.36 -13.62
N THR A 34 11.91 9.26 -13.07
CA THR A 34 10.52 9.01 -12.67
C THR A 34 9.60 9.19 -13.86
N GLN A 35 9.20 8.05 -14.40
CA GLN A 35 7.81 7.96 -14.79
C GLN A 35 7.13 6.70 -14.23
N PHE A 36 7.82 5.56 -14.02
CA PHE A 36 7.23 4.37 -13.35
C PHE A 36 8.26 3.38 -12.73
N ALA A 37 9.47 3.82 -12.36
CA ALA A 37 10.43 2.94 -11.66
C ALA A 37 10.39 3.20 -10.16
N PHE A 38 9.93 2.22 -9.40
CA PHE A 38 9.93 2.24 -7.95
C PHE A 38 11.15 1.49 -7.45
N ASP A 39 12.05 2.18 -6.76
CA ASP A 39 13.32 1.59 -6.33
C ASP A 39 13.09 0.63 -5.16
N GLU A 40 12.21 0.99 -4.23
CA GLU A 40 11.83 0.15 -3.08
C GLU A 40 10.31 0.15 -2.87
N ILE A 41 9.78 -1.05 -2.58
CA ILE A 41 8.36 -1.28 -2.30
C ILE A 41 8.24 -1.80 -0.87
N VAL A 42 7.38 -1.15 -0.09
CA VAL A 42 6.96 -1.61 1.24
C VAL A 42 5.45 -1.81 1.20
N ILE A 43 4.99 -2.98 1.64
CA ILE A 43 3.57 -3.32 1.73
C ILE A 43 3.16 -3.33 3.20
N VAL A 44 2.04 -2.67 3.49
CA VAL A 44 1.37 -2.69 4.78
C VAL A 44 -0.01 -3.33 4.62
N ASP A 45 -0.27 -4.41 5.35
CA ASP A 45 -1.57 -5.11 5.32
C ASP A 45 -1.81 -5.98 6.57
N ASN A 46 -3.04 -6.05 7.08
CA ASN A 46 -3.37 -6.89 8.25
C ASN A 46 -3.78 -8.34 7.89
N LEU A 47 -3.87 -8.66 6.60
CA LEU A 47 -4.33 -9.92 6.00
C LEU A 47 -5.80 -10.27 6.27
N SER A 48 -6.62 -9.30 6.67
CA SER A 48 -8.05 -9.51 6.97
C SER A 48 -8.85 -10.01 5.76
N ASN A 49 -8.44 -9.62 4.55
CA ASN A 49 -9.04 -10.05 3.30
C ASN A 49 -7.98 -10.18 2.18
N SER A 50 -6.77 -10.58 2.55
CA SER A 50 -5.68 -10.85 1.61
C SER A 50 -4.91 -12.10 2.07
N LYS A 51 -4.01 -12.57 1.22
CA LYS A 51 -3.24 -13.80 1.44
C LYS A 51 -1.76 -13.51 1.28
N ILE A 52 -0.93 -13.97 2.20
CA ILE A 52 0.52 -13.72 2.17
C ILE A 52 1.17 -14.30 0.90
N GLU A 53 0.60 -15.36 0.34
CA GLU A 53 1.03 -15.99 -0.91
C GLU A 53 0.91 -15.06 -2.11
N ALA A 54 0.05 -14.04 -2.02
CA ALA A 54 -0.07 -13.00 -3.03
C ALA A 54 1.24 -12.18 -3.10
N LEU A 55 1.94 -11.97 -1.98
CA LEU A 55 3.23 -11.27 -1.92
C LEU A 55 4.27 -11.96 -2.79
N SER A 56 4.40 -13.29 -2.69
CA SER A 56 5.36 -14.07 -3.48
C SER A 56 5.13 -13.92 -4.99
N ARG A 57 3.89 -13.76 -5.42
CA ARG A 57 3.58 -13.51 -6.84
C ARG A 57 4.08 -12.15 -7.30
N VAL A 58 3.93 -11.11 -6.47
CA VAL A 58 4.46 -9.77 -6.78
C VAL A 58 5.97 -9.78 -6.76
N GLU A 59 6.60 -10.44 -5.79
CA GLU A 59 8.06 -10.56 -5.75
C GLU A 59 8.61 -11.21 -7.03
N ASN A 60 7.91 -12.22 -7.58
CA ASN A 60 8.27 -12.85 -8.85
C ASN A 60 8.09 -11.91 -10.05
N ILE A 61 6.99 -11.14 -10.08
CA ILE A 61 6.69 -10.17 -11.14
C ILE A 61 7.72 -9.03 -11.14
N VAL A 62 8.07 -8.52 -9.96
CA VAL A 62 9.01 -7.40 -9.78
C VAL A 62 10.47 -7.87 -9.81
N GLY A 63 10.72 -9.17 -9.65
CA GLY A 63 12.07 -9.75 -9.62
C GLY A 63 12.89 -9.35 -8.39
N LYS A 64 12.24 -8.88 -7.32
CA LYS A 64 12.90 -8.46 -6.07
C LYS A 64 12.03 -8.78 -4.86
N LYS A 65 12.69 -8.93 -3.71
CA LYS A 65 12.01 -9.07 -2.42
C LYS A 65 11.31 -7.78 -2.04
N ILE A 66 10.12 -7.91 -1.47
CA ILE A 66 9.28 -6.78 -1.06
C ILE A 66 9.18 -6.80 0.46
N LYS A 67 9.45 -5.65 1.08
CA LYS A 67 9.28 -5.52 2.52
C LYS A 67 7.80 -5.55 2.85
N PHE A 68 7.42 -6.36 3.84
CA PHE A 68 6.03 -6.54 4.24
C PHE A 68 5.88 -6.33 5.74
N HIS A 69 4.96 -5.47 6.13
CA HIS A 69 4.59 -5.20 7.51
C HIS A 69 3.16 -5.63 7.74
N LYS A 70 2.97 -6.65 8.57
CA LYS A 70 1.64 -7.12 8.97
C LYS A 70 1.06 -6.21 10.05
N ILE A 71 0.45 -5.10 9.65
CA ILE A 71 -0.17 -4.16 10.59
C ILE A 71 -1.56 -3.73 10.14
N ASP A 72 -2.34 -3.27 11.12
CA ASP A 72 -3.62 -2.61 10.89
C ASP A 72 -3.40 -1.08 10.90
N LEU A 73 -4.09 -0.34 10.04
CA LEU A 73 -4.02 1.13 10.02
C LEU A 73 -4.64 1.79 11.24
N LEU A 74 -5.44 1.04 12.00
CA LEU A 74 -5.93 1.47 13.29
C LEU A 74 -4.82 1.52 14.35
N ASP A 75 -3.69 0.85 14.14
CA ASP A 75 -2.51 0.92 14.99
C ASP A 75 -1.62 2.10 14.58
N LYS A 76 -1.98 3.29 15.08
CA LYS A 76 -1.30 4.56 14.75
C LYS A 76 0.19 4.53 15.06
N GLU A 77 0.56 3.95 16.20
CA GLU A 77 1.95 3.94 16.67
C GLU A 77 2.82 3.11 15.74
N LYS A 78 2.40 1.89 15.41
CA LYS A 78 3.13 1.05 14.45
C LYS A 78 3.14 1.65 13.05
N LEU A 79 2.02 2.24 12.62
CA LEU A 79 1.96 2.90 11.33
C LEU A 79 2.98 4.04 11.25
N ASN A 80 3.02 4.92 12.26
CA ASN A 80 4.00 6.00 12.31
C ASN A 80 5.44 5.47 12.38
N GLN A 81 5.69 4.40 13.14
CA GLN A 81 7.02 3.79 13.21
C GLN A 81 7.49 3.26 11.84
N ILE A 82 6.59 2.67 11.05
CA ILE A 82 6.92 2.24 9.68
C ILE A 82 7.31 3.43 8.81
N PHE A 83 6.61 4.56 8.90
CA PHE A 83 6.98 5.76 8.14
C PHE A 83 8.42 6.22 8.45
N ILE A 84 8.82 6.16 9.71
CA ILE A 84 10.17 6.51 10.17
C ILE A 84 11.21 5.50 9.71
N ASP A 85 10.98 4.21 9.99
CA ASP A 85 11.95 3.13 9.72
C ASP A 85 12.18 2.95 8.24
N GLU A 86 11.11 3.03 7.47
CA GLU A 86 11.16 2.84 6.04
C GLU A 86 11.62 4.12 5.34
N LYS A 87 11.30 5.32 5.84
CA LYS A 87 11.49 6.63 5.18
C LYS A 87 10.54 6.82 4.00
N VAL A 88 9.25 6.61 4.23
CA VAL A 88 8.21 6.65 3.19
C VAL A 88 8.17 8.03 2.52
N ASP A 89 8.25 8.09 1.19
CA ASP A 89 8.18 9.34 0.41
C ASP A 89 6.88 9.48 -0.40
N ALA A 90 6.20 8.37 -0.67
CA ALA A 90 4.91 8.34 -1.39
C ALA A 90 4.08 7.11 -0.97
N VAL A 91 2.75 7.28 -1.03
CA VAL A 91 1.78 6.28 -0.59
C VAL A 91 0.72 6.05 -1.67
N ILE A 92 0.44 4.78 -1.98
CA ILE A 92 -0.78 4.37 -2.66
C ILE A 92 -1.64 3.58 -1.67
N HIS A 93 -2.90 4.00 -1.51
CA HIS A 93 -3.81 3.48 -0.50
C HIS A 93 -4.97 2.68 -1.12
N PHE A 94 -4.89 1.34 -1.05
CA PHE A 94 -5.99 0.43 -1.40
C PHE A 94 -6.58 -0.30 -0.19
N ALA A 95 -6.12 0.01 1.03
CA ALA A 95 -6.59 -0.66 2.24
C ALA A 95 -7.98 -0.17 2.64
N GLY A 96 -8.99 -0.99 2.37
CA GLY A 96 -10.37 -0.70 2.72
C GLY A 96 -11.33 -1.85 2.42
N LEU A 97 -12.36 -1.99 3.25
CA LEU A 97 -13.47 -2.89 2.99
C LEU A 97 -14.28 -2.41 1.78
N LYS A 98 -14.65 -3.33 0.88
CA LYS A 98 -15.25 -3.01 -0.42
C LYS A 98 -16.55 -3.73 -0.75
N ALA A 99 -17.05 -4.61 0.14
CA ALA A 99 -18.27 -5.37 -0.14
C ALA A 99 -19.50 -4.52 0.19
N VAL A 100 -20.23 -4.10 -0.85
CA VAL A 100 -21.39 -3.20 -0.71
C VAL A 100 -22.45 -3.81 0.21
N GLY A 101 -22.81 -5.09 0.02
CA GLY A 101 -23.82 -5.76 0.85
C GLY A 101 -23.45 -5.77 2.34
N GLU A 102 -22.23 -6.20 2.66
CA GLU A 102 -21.72 -6.22 4.03
C GLU A 102 -21.63 -4.80 4.64
N SER A 103 -21.28 -3.79 3.84
CA SER A 103 -21.23 -2.39 4.31
C SER A 103 -22.56 -1.85 4.82
N VAL A 104 -23.68 -2.36 4.28
CA VAL A 104 -25.03 -2.01 4.73
C VAL A 104 -25.39 -2.73 6.03
N GLU A 105 -24.92 -3.96 6.21
CA GLU A 105 -25.18 -4.77 7.41
C GLU A 105 -24.33 -4.31 8.61
N ILE A 106 -23.06 -3.96 8.39
CA ILE A 106 -22.10 -3.57 9.43
C ILE A 106 -21.43 -2.21 9.15
N PRO A 107 -22.20 -1.11 9.02
CA PRO A 107 -21.69 0.18 8.56
C PRO A 107 -20.61 0.76 9.49
N LEU A 108 -20.77 0.63 10.81
CA LEU A 108 -19.77 1.15 11.77
C LEU A 108 -18.40 0.49 11.60
N HIS A 109 -18.36 -0.79 11.26
CA HIS A 109 -17.10 -1.48 11.00
C HIS A 109 -16.42 -0.93 9.73
N TYR A 110 -17.21 -0.67 8.68
CA TYR A 110 -16.72 -0.05 7.45
C TYR A 110 -16.21 1.38 7.66
N TYR A 111 -16.93 2.20 8.43
CA TYR A 111 -16.47 3.55 8.78
C TYR A 111 -15.19 3.52 9.61
N ASN A 112 -15.11 2.63 10.61
CA ASN A 112 -13.91 2.50 11.41
C ASN A 112 -12.72 2.06 10.55
N ASN A 113 -12.87 0.99 9.76
CA ASN A 113 -11.78 0.50 8.92
C ASN A 113 -11.37 1.52 7.84
N ASN A 114 -12.31 2.01 7.05
CA ASN A 114 -12.00 2.80 5.86
C ASN A 114 -11.72 4.26 6.19
N VAL A 115 -12.53 4.89 7.04
CA VAL A 115 -12.39 6.32 7.33
C VAL A 115 -11.35 6.53 8.41
N VAL A 116 -11.45 5.88 9.57
CA VAL A 116 -10.47 6.08 10.65
C VAL A 116 -9.09 5.56 10.23
N GLY A 117 -9.02 4.41 9.54
CA GLY A 117 -7.76 3.93 8.96
C GLY A 117 -7.12 4.94 7.99
N THR A 118 -7.90 5.56 7.12
CA THR A 118 -7.40 6.61 6.21
C THR A 118 -6.94 7.86 6.96
N LEU A 119 -7.68 8.29 7.99
CA LEU A 119 -7.27 9.43 8.81
C LEU A 119 -5.95 9.18 9.52
N ASN A 120 -5.73 7.95 10.03
CA ASN A 120 -4.47 7.56 10.65
C ASN A 120 -3.31 7.55 9.65
N LEU A 121 -3.56 7.07 8.42
CA LEU A 121 -2.58 7.10 7.35
C LEU A 121 -2.18 8.53 6.98
N LEU A 122 -3.15 9.42 6.80
CA LEU A 122 -2.90 10.83 6.49
C LEU A 122 -2.18 11.54 7.64
N ASP A 123 -2.47 11.21 8.89
CA ASP A 123 -1.77 11.74 10.04
C ASP A 123 -0.31 11.26 10.08
N ALA A 124 -0.05 9.98 9.81
CA ALA A 124 1.31 9.45 9.69
C ALA A 124 2.07 10.10 8.52
N MET A 125 1.43 10.29 7.37
CA MET A 125 2.01 11.01 6.22
C MET A 125 2.41 12.43 6.62
N LYS A 126 1.49 13.17 7.23
CA LYS A 126 1.74 14.54 7.70
C LYS A 126 2.87 14.62 8.72
N ASN A 127 2.90 13.72 9.71
CA ASN A 127 3.93 13.70 10.77
C ASN A 127 5.33 13.38 10.23
N ASN A 128 5.41 12.74 9.05
CA ASN A 128 6.66 12.36 8.41
C ASN A 128 6.93 13.15 7.11
N ASN A 129 6.22 14.26 6.88
CA ASN A 129 6.38 15.15 5.72
C ASN A 129 6.17 14.49 4.35
N VAL A 130 5.26 13.52 4.28
CA VAL A 130 4.82 12.89 3.03
C VAL A 130 3.60 13.65 2.52
N SER A 131 3.66 14.13 1.26
CA SER A 131 2.63 14.98 0.62
C SER A 131 1.57 14.17 -0.13
#